data_AF-A0A9W9JF53-F1
#
_entry.id   AF-A0A9W9JF53-F1
#
_cell.length_a   1.000
_cell.length_b   1.000
_cell.length_c   1.000
_cell.angle_alpha   90.00
_cell.angle_beta   90.00
_cell.angle_gamma   90.00
#
_symmetry.space_group_name_H-M   'P 1'
#
loop_
_entity.id
_entity.type
_entity.pdbx_description
1 polymer ?
#
loop_
_entity_poly.entity_id
_entity_poly.type
_entity_poly.pdbx_seq_one_letter_code
_entity_poly.pdbx_strand_id
1 'polypeptide(L)'
;MTFENKKAIPRFIQEQVLKSPMHCKTDPVANHTTYQGHNGFGPMDVQDVGNVLPKITDFGSAWKFVVDPETKSQNEPVVTYPIQPNYYRAPEVVLGYGWDFSADIWNFGVLVWNIIEGTELFTQVEDANGRYDPKSHLAEMIALLGTPPKEVIERADYMSQVEYASTISIEVGKPCKNAREVFGGPHFDEEGKFLHQELIPNRKLEDTIPSIDDSERELFVSFARDMLTWVPSERKTARELTEHPFLNFGGHVSKDVLEGRS
;
A
#
# COMPACT_ATOMS: atom_id res chain seq x y z
N MET A 1 -18.80 -22.69 1.03
CA MET A 1 -18.22 -21.63 0.19
C MET A 1 -16.79 -22.02 -0.13
N THR A 2 -16.42 -22.16 -1.40
CA THR A 2 -15.03 -22.40 -1.80
C THR A 2 -14.37 -21.06 -2.07
N PHE A 3 -13.19 -20.81 -1.50
CA PHE A 3 -12.48 -19.51 -1.59
C PHE A 3 -11.83 -19.28 -2.96
N GLU A 4 -11.66 -20.34 -3.73
CA GLU A 4 -10.98 -20.31 -5.02
C GLU A 4 -12.01 -20.16 -6.15
N ASN A 5 -11.70 -19.26 -7.10
CA ASN A 5 -12.41 -19.25 -8.38
C ASN A 5 -12.08 -20.57 -9.11
N LYS A 6 -13.06 -21.47 -9.17
CA LYS A 6 -12.93 -22.78 -9.79
C LYS A 6 -12.57 -22.74 -11.28
N LYS A 7 -12.71 -21.58 -11.94
CA LYS A 7 -12.35 -21.38 -13.34
C LYS A 7 -10.92 -20.86 -13.53
N ALA A 8 -10.30 -20.26 -12.51
CA ALA A 8 -8.97 -19.65 -12.63
C ALA A 8 -7.87 -20.67 -12.97
N ILE A 9 -7.79 -21.77 -12.19
CA ILE A 9 -6.80 -22.83 -12.42
C ILE A 9 -7.01 -23.54 -13.78
N PRO A 10 -8.23 -24.00 -14.15
CA PRO A 10 -8.45 -24.59 -15.47
C PRO A 10 -8.09 -23.67 -16.64
N ARG A 11 -8.45 -22.38 -16.56
CA ARG A 11 -8.11 -21.38 -17.57
C ARG A 11 -6.60 -21.23 -17.70
N PHE A 12 -5.92 -21.05 -16.57
CA PHE A 12 -4.47 -20.94 -16.53
C PHE A 12 -3.79 -22.18 -17.15
N ILE A 13 -4.20 -23.39 -16.76
CA ILE A 13 -3.66 -24.63 -17.33
C ILE A 13 -3.88 -24.68 -18.85
N GLN A 14 -5.06 -24.31 -19.33
CA GLN A 14 -5.36 -24.30 -20.75
C GLN A 14 -4.45 -23.31 -21.52
N GLU A 15 -4.16 -22.14 -20.95
CA GLU A 15 -3.19 -21.20 -21.52
C GLU A 15 -1.75 -21.73 -21.52
N GLN A 16 -1.33 -22.38 -20.44
CA GLN A 16 0.01 -22.97 -20.35
C GLN A 16 0.20 -24.11 -21.37
N VAL A 17 -0.83 -24.94 -21.58
CA VAL A 17 -0.79 -26.03 -22.57
C VAL A 17 -0.80 -25.50 -24.01
N LEU A 18 -1.55 -24.43 -24.29
CA LEU A 18 -1.76 -23.93 -25.66
C LEU A 18 -0.74 -22.90 -26.13
N LYS A 19 -0.19 -22.07 -25.23
CA LYS A 19 0.58 -20.88 -25.61
C LYS A 19 2.00 -20.84 -25.04
N SER A 20 2.17 -21.16 -23.75
CA SER A 20 3.47 -21.02 -23.09
C SER A 20 3.59 -22.02 -21.94
N PRO A 21 4.19 -23.21 -22.15
CA PRO A 21 4.29 -24.21 -21.12
C PRO A 21 5.24 -23.80 -20.00
N MET A 22 4.81 -24.02 -18.75
CA MET A 22 5.59 -23.72 -17.56
C MET A 22 6.86 -24.58 -17.50
N HIS A 23 7.95 -24.00 -16.98
CA HIS A 23 9.15 -24.78 -16.68
C HIS A 23 8.86 -25.84 -15.61
N CYS A 24 9.24 -27.07 -15.93
CA CYS A 24 9.13 -28.21 -15.03
C CYS A 24 10.44 -29.01 -15.00
N LYS A 25 10.60 -29.80 -13.94
CA LYS A 25 11.62 -30.84 -13.83
C LYS A 25 10.92 -32.17 -13.64
N THR A 26 11.28 -33.15 -14.47
CA THR A 26 10.81 -34.52 -14.31
C THR A 26 11.91 -35.35 -13.69
N ASP A 27 11.62 -35.99 -12.56
CA ASP A 27 12.45 -37.04 -11.99
C ASP A 27 12.19 -38.34 -12.76
N PRO A 28 13.15 -38.85 -13.56
CA PRO A 28 12.95 -40.06 -14.37
C PRO A 28 12.88 -41.34 -13.53
N VAL A 29 13.33 -41.32 -12.28
CA VAL A 29 13.32 -42.47 -11.36
C VAL A 29 12.01 -42.51 -10.59
N ALA A 30 11.54 -41.37 -10.09
CA ALA A 30 10.27 -41.27 -9.36
C ALA A 30 9.05 -41.11 -10.28
N ASN A 31 9.26 -40.90 -11.59
CA ASN A 31 8.23 -40.53 -12.57
C ASN A 31 7.34 -39.37 -12.07
N HIS A 32 7.95 -38.42 -11.37
CA HIS A 32 7.27 -37.28 -10.77
C HIS A 32 7.72 -36.00 -11.46
N THR A 33 6.79 -35.15 -11.85
CA THR A 33 7.08 -33.85 -12.46
C THR A 33 6.76 -32.74 -11.48
N THR A 34 7.77 -31.92 -11.17
CA THR A 34 7.64 -30.74 -10.32
C THR A 34 7.66 -29.49 -11.20
N TYR A 35 6.66 -28.64 -11.04
CA TYR A 35 6.55 -27.38 -11.76
C TYR A 35 7.16 -26.24 -10.94
N GLN A 36 7.72 -25.24 -11.62
CA GLN A 36 8.18 -24.02 -10.95
C GLN A 36 7.00 -23.32 -10.27
N GLY A 37 7.20 -22.83 -9.04
CA GLY A 37 6.17 -22.04 -8.35
C GLY A 37 5.73 -20.84 -9.19
N HIS A 38 4.42 -20.60 -9.24
CA HIS A 38 3.83 -19.56 -10.07
C HIS A 38 2.78 -18.78 -9.28
N ASN A 39 2.93 -17.46 -9.24
CA ASN A 39 2.12 -16.59 -8.38
C ASN A 39 1.03 -15.81 -9.14
N GLY A 40 1.01 -15.87 -10.48
CA GLY A 40 0.06 -15.13 -11.31
C GLY A 40 -0.83 -16.05 -12.14
N PHE A 41 -2.13 -16.06 -11.90
CA PHE A 41 -3.08 -16.92 -12.63
C PHE A 41 -3.86 -16.17 -13.72
N GLY A 42 -3.31 -15.04 -14.19
CA GLY A 42 -3.97 -14.12 -15.10
C GLY A 42 -4.95 -13.16 -14.40
N PRO A 43 -5.54 -12.22 -15.16
CA PRO A 43 -6.51 -11.27 -14.62
C PRO A 43 -7.79 -11.98 -14.15
N MET A 44 -8.46 -11.40 -13.17
CA MET A 44 -9.77 -11.87 -12.72
C MET A 44 -10.81 -11.61 -13.82
N ASP A 45 -11.68 -12.59 -14.05
CA ASP A 45 -12.81 -12.42 -14.96
C ASP A 45 -13.90 -11.62 -14.23
N VAL A 46 -14.37 -10.55 -14.85
CA VAL A 46 -15.39 -9.64 -14.29
C VAL A 46 -16.65 -10.41 -13.88
N GLN A 47 -17.00 -11.48 -14.59
CA GLN A 47 -18.16 -12.32 -14.27
C GLN A 47 -17.99 -13.11 -12.97
N ASP A 48 -16.75 -13.32 -12.53
CA ASP A 48 -16.43 -14.06 -11.32
C ASP A 48 -16.22 -13.15 -10.09
N VAL A 49 -15.99 -11.84 -10.29
CA VAL A 49 -15.69 -10.85 -9.23
C VAL A 49 -16.76 -10.82 -8.15
N GLY A 50 -18.05 -10.84 -8.51
CA GLY A 50 -19.16 -10.81 -7.55
C GLY A 50 -19.24 -12.01 -6.61
N ASN A 51 -18.52 -13.10 -6.90
CA ASN A 51 -18.47 -14.30 -6.07
C ASN A 51 -17.14 -14.45 -5.29
N VAL A 52 -16.24 -13.46 -5.39
CA VAL A 52 -14.95 -13.50 -4.71
C VAL A 52 -15.06 -12.74 -3.38
N LEU A 53 -14.84 -13.46 -2.29
CA LEU A 53 -14.62 -12.85 -0.97
C LEU A 53 -13.10 -12.70 -0.78
N PRO A 54 -12.54 -11.48 -0.87
CA PRO A 54 -11.11 -11.29 -0.66
C PRO A 54 -10.74 -11.64 0.79
N LYS A 55 -9.57 -12.26 0.96
CA LYS A 55 -8.97 -12.53 2.27
C LYS A 55 -7.54 -12.00 2.28
N ILE A 56 -7.24 -11.18 3.28
CA ILE A 56 -5.87 -10.73 3.53
C ILE A 56 -5.05 -11.92 4.03
N THR A 57 -3.85 -12.07 3.50
CA THR A 57 -2.90 -13.14 3.81
C THR A 57 -1.50 -12.54 4.03
N ASP A 58 -0.52 -13.39 4.33
CA ASP A 58 0.88 -13.04 4.52
C ASP A 58 1.12 -12.05 5.68
N PHE A 59 0.84 -12.52 6.90
CA PHE A 59 1.11 -11.80 8.14
C PHE A 59 2.57 -11.93 8.60
N GLY A 60 3.50 -12.30 7.70
CA GLY A 60 4.92 -12.51 8.05
C GLY A 60 5.64 -11.24 8.53
N SER A 61 5.13 -10.07 8.15
CA SER A 61 5.63 -8.75 8.57
C SER A 61 4.71 -8.04 9.56
N ALA A 62 3.69 -8.72 10.11
CA ALA A 62 2.73 -8.09 11.02
C ALA A 62 3.41 -7.69 12.34
N TRP A 63 3.10 -6.48 12.81
CA TRP A 63 3.60 -5.95 14.08
C TRP A 63 2.48 -5.85 15.11
N LYS A 64 2.74 -6.30 16.34
CA LYS A 64 1.79 -6.18 17.45
C LYS A 64 2.16 -4.99 18.32
N PHE A 65 1.35 -3.94 18.29
CA PHE A 65 1.45 -2.85 19.27
C PHE A 65 0.93 -3.30 20.63
N VAL A 66 1.72 -3.08 21.68
CA VAL A 66 1.27 -3.27 23.06
C VAL A 66 0.63 -1.98 23.54
N VAL A 67 -0.70 -2.01 23.65
CA VAL A 67 -1.50 -0.90 24.18
C VAL A 67 -1.90 -1.26 25.61
N ASP A 68 -1.69 -0.33 26.54
CA ASP A 68 -2.19 -0.46 27.89
C ASP A 68 -3.73 -0.48 27.89
N PRO A 69 -4.38 -1.52 28.42
CA PRO A 69 -5.83 -1.66 28.33
C PRO A 69 -6.60 -0.64 29.20
N GLU A 70 -5.97 -0.04 30.21
CA GLU A 70 -6.60 0.96 31.08
C GLU A 70 -6.40 2.39 30.56
N THR A 71 -5.17 2.75 30.18
CA THR A 71 -4.84 4.11 29.75
C THR A 71 -5.01 4.31 28.24
N LYS A 72 -5.12 3.23 27.47
CA LYS A 72 -5.04 3.21 25.99
C LYS A 72 -3.76 3.86 25.45
N SER A 73 -2.74 4.07 26.29
CA SER A 73 -1.44 4.58 25.84
C SER A 73 -0.63 3.45 25.22
N GLN A 74 0.03 3.75 24.12
CA GLN A 74 1.16 2.95 23.66
C GLN A 74 2.31 3.22 24.63
N ASN A 75 2.63 2.24 25.47
CA ASN A 75 3.77 2.33 26.39
C ASN A 75 5.10 1.94 25.70
N GLU A 76 5.04 1.57 24.41
CA GLU A 76 6.21 1.21 23.61
C GLU A 76 6.82 2.41 22.89
N PRO A 77 8.15 2.36 22.63
CA PRO A 77 8.82 3.37 21.82
C PRO A 77 8.20 3.46 20.42
N VAL A 78 8.17 4.68 19.87
CA VAL A 78 7.74 4.94 18.49
C VAL A 78 8.52 4.05 17.53
N VAL A 79 7.79 3.22 16.76
CA VAL A 79 8.40 2.27 15.82
C VAL A 79 8.64 2.96 14.48
N THR A 80 9.87 2.85 13.96
CA THR A 80 10.33 3.52 12.73
C THR A 80 11.08 2.57 11.79
N TYR A 81 10.94 1.26 11.97
CA TYR A 81 11.54 0.27 11.06
C TYR A 81 10.91 0.38 9.66
N PRO A 82 11.68 0.12 8.59
CA PRO A 82 11.15 0.16 7.23
C PRO A 82 10.15 -0.98 7.03
N ILE A 83 8.95 -0.61 6.59
CA ILE A 83 7.85 -1.53 6.27
C ILE A 83 7.31 -1.22 4.87
N GLN A 84 6.34 -2.03 4.42
CA GLN A 84 5.54 -1.88 3.21
C GLN A 84 6.32 -2.06 1.90
N PRO A 85 5.68 -2.58 0.84
CA PRO A 85 6.22 -2.53 -0.51
C PRO A 85 6.45 -1.09 -0.97
N ASN A 86 7.43 -0.87 -1.84
CA ASN A 86 7.88 0.45 -2.30
C ASN A 86 6.74 1.36 -2.76
N TYR A 87 5.89 0.86 -3.66
CA TYR A 87 4.76 1.56 -4.28
C TYR A 87 3.59 1.83 -3.34
N TYR A 88 3.58 1.22 -2.16
CA TYR A 88 2.50 1.36 -1.19
C TYR A 88 2.96 2.11 0.06
N ARG A 89 4.26 2.41 0.19
CA ARG A 89 4.86 2.91 1.43
C ARG A 89 4.27 4.27 1.83
N ALA A 90 3.85 4.38 3.09
CA ALA A 90 3.23 5.59 3.64
C ALA A 90 4.26 6.70 3.95
N PRO A 91 3.87 7.98 3.93
CA PRO A 91 4.79 9.10 4.12
C PRO A 91 5.51 9.06 5.48
N GLU A 92 4.83 8.63 6.54
CA GLU A 92 5.42 8.48 7.88
C GLU A 92 6.52 7.43 7.97
N VAL A 93 6.47 6.43 7.08
CA VAL A 93 7.49 5.40 6.97
C VAL A 93 8.69 5.97 6.22
N VAL A 94 8.49 6.63 5.08
CA VAL A 94 9.56 7.23 4.27
C VAL A 94 10.29 8.35 5.04
N LEU A 95 9.54 9.21 5.71
CA LEU A 95 10.08 10.33 6.50
C LEU A 95 10.58 9.89 7.89
N GLY A 96 10.19 8.70 8.35
CA GLY A 96 10.75 8.09 9.54
C GLY A 96 10.29 8.68 10.87
N TYR A 97 9.10 9.29 10.94
CA TYR A 97 8.59 9.93 12.16
C TYR A 97 7.65 9.07 13.01
N GLY A 98 7.50 7.79 12.63
CA GLY A 98 6.75 6.78 13.38
C GLY A 98 5.44 6.41 12.70
N TRP A 99 5.14 5.12 12.69
CA TRP A 99 3.95 4.56 12.05
C TRP A 99 3.13 3.71 13.02
N ASP A 100 1.83 3.57 12.72
CA ASP A 100 0.88 2.70 13.39
C ASP A 100 -0.07 2.05 12.38
N PHE A 101 -1.26 1.60 12.81
CA PHE A 101 -2.27 0.98 11.93
C PHE A 101 -2.74 1.89 10.78
N SER A 102 -2.56 3.21 10.88
CA SER A 102 -2.92 4.15 9.82
C SER A 102 -2.04 4.00 8.56
N ALA A 103 -0.89 3.34 8.66
CA ALA A 103 -0.07 2.96 7.53
C ALA A 103 -0.80 1.93 6.63
N ASP A 104 -1.60 1.04 7.21
CA ASP A 104 -2.43 0.09 6.46
C ASP A 104 -3.58 0.81 5.73
N ILE A 105 -4.13 1.88 6.33
CA ILE A 105 -5.14 2.72 5.68
C ILE A 105 -4.57 3.41 4.46
N TRP A 106 -3.34 3.91 4.53
CA TRP A 106 -2.63 4.43 3.36
C TRP A 106 -2.46 3.35 2.28
N ASN A 107 -1.98 2.14 2.65
CA ASN A 107 -1.85 1.04 1.69
C ASN A 107 -3.18 0.72 1.00
N PHE A 108 -4.28 0.73 1.76
CA PHE A 108 -5.61 0.49 1.23
C PHE A 108 -6.05 1.59 0.26
N GLY A 109 -5.80 2.86 0.56
CA GLY A 109 -6.09 3.98 -0.35
C GLY A 109 -5.36 3.84 -1.70
N VAL A 110 -4.07 3.51 -1.66
CA VAL A 110 -3.28 3.24 -2.89
C VAL A 110 -3.82 2.02 -3.63
N LEU A 111 -4.16 0.94 -2.91
CA LEU A 111 -4.70 -0.29 -3.50
C LEU A 111 -6.03 -0.05 -4.21
N VAL A 112 -6.97 0.65 -3.57
CA VAL A 112 -8.29 0.95 -4.15
C VAL A 112 -8.12 1.78 -5.43
N TRP A 113 -7.26 2.79 -5.41
CA TRP A 113 -6.95 3.56 -6.61
C TRP A 113 -6.38 2.66 -7.72
N ASN A 114 -5.41 1.80 -7.40
CA ASN A 114 -4.79 0.93 -8.39
C ASN A 114 -5.79 -0.05 -9.03
N ILE A 115 -6.76 -0.54 -8.25
CA ILE A 115 -7.83 -1.42 -8.74
C ILE A 115 -8.74 -0.69 -9.73
N ILE A 116 -9.10 0.57 -9.43
CA ILE A 116 -9.99 1.39 -10.25
C ILE A 116 -9.34 1.72 -11.59
N GLU A 117 -8.11 2.22 -11.57
CA GLU A 117 -7.42 2.67 -12.78
C GLU A 117 -6.68 1.56 -13.53
N GLY A 118 -6.50 0.39 -12.90
CA GLY A 118 -5.80 -0.74 -13.51
C GLY A 118 -4.30 -0.49 -13.73
N THR A 119 -3.71 0.45 -13.00
CA THR A 119 -2.29 0.82 -13.02
C THR A 119 -1.85 1.28 -11.62
N GLU A 120 -0.63 1.79 -11.47
CA GLU A 120 -0.03 2.22 -10.22
C GLU A 120 -0.20 3.73 -10.01
N LEU A 121 -0.68 4.14 -8.81
CA LEU A 121 -0.85 5.55 -8.46
C LEU A 121 0.50 6.29 -8.51
N PHE A 122 1.50 5.68 -7.87
CA PHE A 122 2.87 6.14 -7.82
C PHE A 122 3.68 5.38 -8.87
N THR A 123 4.16 6.10 -9.88
CA THR A 123 4.84 5.50 -11.04
C THR A 123 6.35 5.68 -10.99
N GLN A 124 6.82 6.68 -10.25
CA GLN A 124 8.22 7.06 -10.13
C GLN A 124 8.73 6.83 -8.70
N VAL A 125 8.85 5.55 -8.32
CA VAL A 125 9.36 5.18 -6.98
C VAL A 125 10.70 4.46 -7.02
N GLU A 126 11.27 4.26 -8.21
CA GLU A 126 12.53 3.56 -8.41
C GLU A 126 13.51 4.40 -9.25
N ASP A 127 14.81 4.23 -9.01
CA ASP A 127 15.89 4.82 -9.79
C ASP A 127 16.12 4.05 -11.11
N ALA A 128 17.07 4.53 -11.92
CA ALA A 128 17.43 3.89 -13.20
C ALA A 128 17.92 2.42 -13.07
N ASN A 129 18.23 1.96 -11.86
CA ASN A 129 18.67 0.59 -11.57
C ASN A 129 17.56 -0.26 -10.93
N GLY A 130 16.32 0.24 -10.83
CA GLY A 130 15.21 -0.45 -10.18
C GLY A 130 15.30 -0.48 -8.66
N ARG A 131 16.10 0.40 -8.04
CA ARG A 131 16.18 0.53 -6.58
C ARG A 131 15.18 1.57 -6.11
N TYR A 132 14.59 1.36 -4.94
CA TYR A 132 13.69 2.33 -4.35
C TYR A 132 14.33 3.71 -4.22
N ASP A 133 13.65 4.75 -4.70
CA ASP A 133 14.10 6.14 -4.64
C ASP A 133 13.12 7.00 -3.80
N PRO A 134 13.39 7.17 -2.49
CA PRO A 134 12.51 7.86 -1.55
C PRO A 134 12.13 9.29 -1.96
N LYS A 135 13.07 10.05 -2.53
CA LYS A 135 12.82 11.43 -2.99
C LYS A 135 11.85 11.47 -4.18
N SER A 136 11.94 10.53 -5.12
CA SER A 136 11.00 10.48 -6.25
C SER A 136 9.61 10.09 -5.78
N HIS A 137 9.51 9.14 -4.84
CA HIS A 137 8.23 8.77 -4.23
C HIS A 137 7.59 9.94 -3.45
N LEU A 138 8.38 10.67 -2.65
CA LEU A 138 7.90 11.87 -1.97
C LEU A 138 7.47 12.97 -2.94
N ALA A 139 8.14 13.11 -4.08
CA ALA A 139 7.76 14.08 -5.10
C ALA A 139 6.39 13.75 -5.71
N GLU A 140 6.10 12.47 -5.97
CA GLU A 140 4.76 12.03 -6.40
C GLU A 140 3.71 12.28 -5.31
N MET A 141 4.01 12.02 -4.03
CA MET A 141 3.09 12.35 -2.92
C MET A 141 2.80 13.86 -2.86
N ILE A 142 3.82 14.71 -3.02
CA ILE A 142 3.67 16.17 -3.03
C ILE A 142 2.82 16.64 -4.20
N ALA A 143 2.95 16.04 -5.38
CA ALA A 143 2.10 16.38 -6.52
C ALA A 143 0.61 16.14 -6.22
N LEU A 144 0.29 15.02 -5.55
CA LEU A 144 -1.10 14.65 -5.25
C LEU A 144 -1.68 15.37 -4.03
N LEU A 145 -0.88 15.57 -2.99
CA LEU A 145 -1.34 16.02 -1.66
C LEU A 145 -0.97 17.47 -1.35
N GLY A 146 -0.10 18.09 -2.15
CA GLY A 146 0.60 19.31 -1.77
C GLY A 146 1.76 19.05 -0.79
N THR A 147 2.42 20.11 -0.36
CA THR A 147 3.55 20.02 0.58
C THR A 147 3.08 19.49 1.95
N PRO A 148 3.88 18.66 2.63
CA PRO A 148 3.55 18.21 3.98
C PRO A 148 3.43 19.39 4.95
N PRO A 149 2.55 19.30 5.96
CA PRO A 149 2.49 20.27 7.06
C PRO A 149 3.83 20.40 7.78
N LYS A 150 4.13 21.59 8.30
CA LYS A 150 5.41 21.87 8.99
C LYS A 150 5.67 20.92 10.17
N GLU A 151 4.62 20.59 10.91
CA GLU A 151 4.67 19.65 12.04
C GLU A 151 5.17 18.25 11.64
N VAL A 152 4.86 17.79 10.41
CA VAL A 152 5.33 16.51 9.87
C VAL A 152 6.83 16.56 9.64
N ILE A 153 7.32 17.67 9.06
CA ILE A 153 8.75 17.89 8.79
C ILE A 153 9.54 17.99 10.10
N GLU A 154 9.08 18.81 11.03
CA GLU A 154 9.71 18.99 12.34
C GLU A 154 9.79 17.68 13.13
N ARG A 155 8.73 16.87 13.08
CA ARG A 155 8.71 15.55 13.73
C ARG A 155 9.69 14.58 13.05
N ALA A 156 9.82 14.60 11.73
CA ALA A 156 10.80 13.80 10.99
C ALA A 156 12.25 14.21 11.32
N ASP A 157 12.51 15.51 11.48
CA ASP A 157 13.81 16.02 11.92
C ASP A 157 14.14 15.59 13.36
N TYR A 158 13.17 15.69 14.28
CA TYR A 158 13.34 15.21 15.65
C TYR A 158 13.64 13.71 15.68
N MET A 159 12.83 12.90 14.99
CA MET A 159 12.98 11.44 14.98
C MET A 159 14.26 10.96 14.28
N SER A 160 14.86 11.77 13.42
CA SER A 160 16.16 11.46 12.80
C SER A 160 17.32 11.39 13.79
N GLN A 161 17.15 11.96 14.99
CA GLN A 161 18.15 11.91 16.06
C GLN A 161 18.04 10.63 16.92
N VAL A 162 16.97 9.84 16.72
CA VAL A 162 16.70 8.62 17.47
C VAL A 162 17.24 7.42 16.69
N GLU A 163 18.19 6.71 17.28
CA GLU A 163 18.75 5.48 16.70
C GLU A 163 17.89 4.25 17.04
N TYR A 164 17.86 3.28 16.14
CA TYR A 164 17.35 1.94 16.37
C TYR A 164 18.12 1.26 17.50
N ALA A 165 17.46 0.35 18.22
CA ALA A 165 18.11 -0.46 19.26
C ALA A 165 19.28 -1.29 18.71
N SER A 166 19.18 -1.71 17.44
CA SER A 166 20.24 -2.36 16.68
C SER A 166 20.24 -1.80 15.26
N THR A 167 21.43 -1.55 14.72
CA THR A 167 21.57 -1.12 13.31
C THR A 167 21.00 -2.17 12.37
N ILE A 168 20.30 -1.73 11.34
CA ILE A 168 19.77 -2.61 10.28
C ILE A 168 20.59 -2.44 9.01
N SER A 169 20.52 -3.38 8.08
CA SER A 169 21.18 -3.26 6.76
C SER A 169 20.18 -3.61 5.67
N ILE A 170 19.80 -2.60 4.89
CA ILE A 170 18.94 -2.78 3.71
C ILE A 170 19.79 -3.17 2.50
N GLU A 171 20.99 -2.62 2.42
CA GLU A 171 22.01 -2.99 1.43
C GLU A 171 23.18 -3.69 2.12
N VAL A 172 23.77 -4.67 1.42
CA VAL A 172 24.89 -5.46 1.93
C VAL A 172 26.04 -4.52 2.29
N GLY A 173 26.46 -4.55 3.56
CA GLY A 173 27.61 -3.77 4.06
C GLY A 173 27.32 -2.32 4.41
N LYS A 174 26.06 -1.87 4.38
CA LYS A 174 25.67 -0.51 4.78
C LYS A 174 24.74 -0.53 6.00
N PRO A 175 25.29 -0.55 7.22
CA PRO A 175 24.49 -0.44 8.43
C PRO A 175 23.85 0.95 8.52
N CYS A 176 22.56 0.98 8.81
CA CYS A 176 21.74 2.18 9.00
C CYS A 176 21.26 2.21 10.45
N LYS A 177 21.39 3.37 11.08
CA LYS A 177 21.08 3.59 12.50
C LYS A 177 19.67 4.12 12.73
N ASN A 178 19.07 4.74 11.73
CA ASN A 178 17.73 5.32 11.82
C ASN A 178 17.06 5.34 10.44
N ALA A 179 15.80 5.74 10.40
CA ALA A 179 15.03 5.81 9.17
C ALA A 179 15.59 6.82 8.15
N ARG A 180 16.23 7.91 8.62
CA ARG A 180 16.85 8.91 7.74
C ARG A 180 18.01 8.31 6.94
N GLU A 181 18.84 7.47 7.56
CA GLU A 181 19.92 6.75 6.86
C GLU A 181 19.39 5.69 5.88
N VAL A 182 18.26 5.06 6.22
CA VAL A 182 17.58 4.09 5.35
C VAL A 182 17.02 4.75 4.10
N PHE A 183 16.34 5.89 4.25
CA PHE A 183 15.63 6.56 3.16
C PHE A 183 16.36 7.77 2.55
N GLY A 184 17.57 8.09 3.02
CA GLY A 184 18.44 9.09 2.40
C GLY A 184 18.00 10.54 2.57
N GLY A 185 17.48 10.90 3.75
CA GLY A 185 17.13 12.28 4.09
C GLY A 185 18.31 13.13 4.58
N PRO A 186 18.10 14.42 4.91
CA PRO A 186 16.82 15.15 4.86
C PRO A 186 16.31 15.36 3.43
N HIS A 187 14.99 15.49 3.29
CA HIS A 187 14.33 15.77 2.01
C HIS A 187 13.76 17.19 1.91
N PHE A 188 13.78 17.93 3.02
CA PHE A 188 13.29 19.30 3.14
C PHE A 188 14.38 20.19 3.74
N ASP A 189 14.39 21.48 3.39
CA ASP A 189 15.25 22.48 4.02
C ASP A 189 14.65 23.01 5.34
N GLU A 190 15.37 23.96 5.98
CA GLU A 190 14.98 24.55 7.27
C GLU A 190 13.66 25.36 7.17
N GLU A 191 13.33 25.84 5.97
CA GLU A 191 12.08 26.53 5.66
C GLU A 191 10.91 25.57 5.34
N GLY A 192 11.17 24.26 5.28
CA GLY A 192 10.18 23.23 4.96
C GLY A 192 9.94 23.05 3.45
N LYS A 193 10.82 23.60 2.61
CA LYS A 193 10.76 23.44 1.16
C LYS A 193 11.36 22.10 0.76
N PHE A 194 10.70 21.41 -0.17
CA PHE A 194 11.22 20.16 -0.71
C PHE A 194 12.51 20.41 -1.51
N LEU A 195 13.56 19.64 -1.23
CA LEU A 195 14.90 19.80 -1.81
C LEU A 195 14.97 19.36 -3.28
N HIS A 196 14.03 18.51 -3.72
CA HIS A 196 14.00 17.91 -5.07
C HIS A 196 12.79 18.36 -5.88
N GLN A 197 12.49 19.66 -5.90
CA GLN A 197 11.31 20.23 -6.57
C GLN A 197 11.23 19.88 -8.06
N GLU A 198 12.36 19.67 -8.72
CA GLU A 198 12.45 19.23 -10.12
C GLU A 198 11.83 17.86 -10.38
N LEU A 199 11.68 17.04 -9.33
CA LEU A 199 11.08 15.71 -9.43
C LEU A 199 9.55 15.72 -9.29
N ILE A 200 8.94 16.85 -8.88
CA ILE A 200 7.50 16.91 -8.65
C ILE A 200 6.76 16.87 -9.99
N PRO A 201 5.99 15.81 -10.29
CA PRO A 201 5.24 15.75 -11.53
C PRO A 201 4.08 16.76 -11.51
N ASN A 202 3.73 17.29 -12.69
CA ASN A 202 2.57 18.17 -12.83
C ASN A 202 1.29 17.34 -13.00
N ARG A 203 0.71 16.88 -11.89
CA ARG A 203 -0.56 16.15 -11.82
C ARG A 203 -1.23 16.37 -10.47
N LYS A 204 -2.56 16.25 -10.42
CA LYS A 204 -3.33 16.25 -9.16
C LYS A 204 -4.12 14.97 -9.04
N LEU A 205 -4.55 14.64 -7.82
CA LEU A 205 -5.33 13.43 -7.54
C LEU A 205 -6.58 13.31 -8.42
N GLU A 206 -7.27 14.42 -8.69
CA GLU A 206 -8.46 14.44 -9.55
C GLU A 206 -8.18 14.09 -11.02
N ASP A 207 -6.97 14.43 -11.49
CA ASP A 207 -6.51 14.15 -12.85
C ASP A 207 -6.07 12.69 -13.01
N THR A 208 -5.86 11.98 -11.89
CA THR A 208 -5.38 10.60 -11.91
C THR A 208 -6.51 9.59 -12.05
N ILE A 209 -7.78 10.01 -12.07
CA ILE A 209 -8.92 9.09 -12.07
C ILE A 209 -9.77 9.25 -13.35
N PRO A 210 -9.23 8.99 -14.55
CA PRO A 210 -10.00 9.11 -15.80
C PRO A 210 -11.02 7.99 -15.99
N SER A 211 -10.93 6.86 -15.29
CA SER A 211 -11.80 5.70 -15.50
C SER A 211 -13.22 5.88 -14.94
N ILE A 212 -13.38 6.77 -13.94
CA ILE A 212 -14.66 7.05 -13.29
C ILE A 212 -15.36 8.25 -13.95
N ASP A 213 -16.68 8.15 -14.10
CA ASP A 213 -17.50 9.26 -14.57
C ASP A 213 -17.48 10.46 -13.62
N ASP A 214 -17.86 11.64 -14.12
CA ASP A 214 -17.79 12.87 -13.34
C ASP A 214 -18.65 12.85 -12.06
N SER A 215 -19.74 12.06 -12.04
CA SER A 215 -20.66 12.02 -10.90
C SER A 215 -20.12 11.20 -9.73
N GLU A 216 -19.37 10.14 -10.00
CA GLU A 216 -18.75 9.29 -8.98
C GLU A 216 -17.34 9.78 -8.60
N ARG A 217 -16.68 10.53 -9.49
CA ARG A 217 -15.31 11.02 -9.29
C ARG A 217 -15.16 11.84 -8.02
N GLU A 218 -16.08 12.77 -7.74
CA GLU A 218 -16.01 13.60 -6.53
C GLU A 218 -16.09 12.76 -5.25
N LEU A 219 -16.94 11.74 -5.24
CA LEU A 219 -17.09 10.81 -4.11
C LEU A 219 -15.83 9.97 -3.92
N PHE A 220 -15.24 9.48 -5.01
CA PHE A 220 -14.01 8.71 -4.93
C PHE A 220 -12.84 9.57 -4.47
N VAL A 221 -12.69 10.79 -4.98
CA VAL A 221 -11.65 11.73 -4.54
C VAL A 221 -11.81 12.06 -3.05
N SER A 222 -13.04 12.27 -2.58
CA SER A 222 -13.32 12.43 -1.14
C SER A 222 -12.87 11.21 -0.34
N PHE A 223 -13.22 10.01 -0.79
CA PHE A 223 -12.84 8.75 -0.15
C PHE A 223 -11.32 8.55 -0.11
N ALA A 224 -10.64 8.85 -1.22
CA ALA A 224 -9.20 8.78 -1.32
C ALA A 224 -8.52 9.77 -0.36
N ARG A 225 -9.05 10.99 -0.20
CA ARG A 225 -8.52 12.00 0.74
C ARG A 225 -8.66 11.59 2.21
N ASP A 226 -9.71 10.83 2.55
CA ASP A 226 -9.86 10.26 3.89
C ASP A 226 -8.79 9.22 4.24
N MET A 227 -8.05 8.71 3.24
CA MET A 227 -6.97 7.71 3.43
C MET A 227 -5.57 8.25 3.10
N LEU A 228 -5.45 9.07 2.07
CA LEU A 228 -4.20 9.58 1.52
C LEU A 228 -3.94 11.00 2.04
N THR A 229 -3.56 11.10 3.30
CA THR A 229 -3.12 12.35 3.95
C THR A 229 -1.74 12.16 4.60
N TRP A 230 -1.00 13.27 4.68
CA TRP A 230 0.31 13.37 5.34
C TRP A 230 0.24 13.01 6.81
N VAL A 231 -0.77 13.51 7.53
CA VAL A 231 -0.87 13.32 8.97
C VAL A 231 -1.61 12.01 9.26
N PRO A 232 -0.96 10.99 9.88
CA PRO A 232 -1.56 9.67 10.00
C PRO A 232 -2.84 9.64 10.84
N SER A 233 -2.93 10.50 11.87
CA SER A 233 -4.11 10.64 12.72
C SER A 233 -5.30 11.33 12.06
N GLU A 234 -5.10 12.00 10.92
CA GLU A 234 -6.20 12.58 10.13
C GLU A 234 -6.84 11.55 9.20
N ARG A 235 -6.20 10.39 8.98
CA ARG A 235 -6.78 9.31 8.18
C ARG A 235 -7.97 8.72 8.93
N LYS A 236 -9.05 8.48 8.19
CA LYS A 236 -10.20 7.74 8.71
C LYS A 236 -9.82 6.30 9.01
N THR A 237 -10.34 5.78 10.10
CA THR A 237 -10.20 4.37 10.44
C THR A 237 -10.97 3.50 9.44
N ALA A 238 -10.58 2.22 9.31
CA ALA A 238 -11.31 1.26 8.47
C ALA A 238 -12.81 1.22 8.80
N ARG A 239 -13.18 1.36 10.08
CA ARG A 239 -14.58 1.43 10.51
C ARG A 239 -15.28 2.65 9.96
N GLU A 240 -14.71 3.84 10.10
CA GLU A 240 -15.32 5.07 9.57
C GLU A 240 -15.42 5.04 8.04
N LEU A 241 -14.41 4.50 7.36
CA LEU A 241 -14.41 4.36 5.90
C LEU A 241 -15.58 3.50 5.39
N THR A 242 -16.02 2.48 6.15
CA THR A 242 -17.19 1.65 5.74
C THR A 242 -18.49 2.43 5.65
N GLU A 243 -18.57 3.60 6.29
CA GLU A 243 -19.74 4.48 6.27
C GLU A 243 -19.64 5.54 5.15
N HIS A 244 -18.50 5.63 4.45
CA HIS A 244 -18.28 6.66 3.45
C HIS A 244 -19.23 6.51 2.23
N PRO A 245 -19.85 7.59 1.72
CA PRO A 245 -20.83 7.52 0.64
C PRO A 245 -20.36 6.83 -0.64
N PHE A 246 -19.06 6.90 -0.96
CA PHE A 246 -18.47 6.20 -2.12
C PHE A 246 -18.75 4.69 -2.10
N LEU A 247 -18.68 4.03 -0.93
CA LEU A 247 -18.96 2.59 -0.82
C LEU A 247 -20.46 2.28 -0.76
N ASN A 248 -21.31 3.30 -0.67
CA ASN A 248 -22.76 3.19 -0.56
C ASN A 248 -23.51 3.52 -1.87
N PHE A 249 -22.80 3.90 -2.93
CA PHE A 249 -23.40 4.11 -4.25
C PHE A 249 -23.57 2.77 -4.97
N GLY A 250 -24.83 2.33 -5.19
CA GLY A 250 -25.12 1.19 -6.08
C GLY A 250 -25.92 0.01 -5.52
N GLY A 251 -26.87 0.23 -4.60
CA GLY A 251 -28.07 -0.61 -4.50
C GLY A 251 -28.12 -1.66 -3.37
N HIS A 252 -29.29 -1.72 -2.72
CA HIS A 252 -29.81 -2.80 -1.88
C HIS A 252 -28.79 -3.86 -1.41
N VAL A 253 -28.07 -3.55 -0.34
CA VAL A 253 -27.80 -4.61 0.63
C VAL A 253 -29.17 -4.99 1.19
N SER A 254 -29.77 -6.07 0.66
CA SER A 254 -30.98 -6.63 1.25
C SER A 254 -30.70 -6.80 2.73
N LYS A 255 -31.52 -6.17 3.58
CA LYS A 255 -31.48 -6.36 5.04
C LYS A 255 -31.50 -7.86 5.42
N ASP A 256 -31.92 -8.72 4.49
CA ASP A 256 -32.00 -10.17 4.63
C ASP A 256 -30.65 -10.91 4.73
N VAL A 257 -29.50 -10.30 4.40
CA VAL A 257 -28.18 -10.96 4.58
C VAL A 257 -27.60 -10.68 5.98
N LEU A 258 -28.04 -9.62 6.65
CA LEU A 258 -27.58 -9.23 8.00
C LEU A 258 -28.56 -9.65 9.11
N GLU A 259 -29.83 -9.85 8.79
CA GLU A 259 -30.82 -10.43 9.71
C GLU A 259 -31.04 -11.92 9.37
N GLY A 260 -30.19 -12.80 9.88
CA GLY A 260 -30.29 -14.25 9.68
C GLY A 260 -31.67 -14.82 10.03
N ARG A 261 -32.52 -14.95 9.02
CA ARG A 261 -33.80 -15.67 9.05
C ARG A 261 -33.92 -16.52 7.80
N SER A 262 -33.64 -17.81 7.99
CA SER A 262 -34.11 -18.92 7.15
C SER A 262 -35.63 -19.06 7.21
#